data_AF-A0A6I9YWU3-F1
#
_entry.id   AF-A0A6I9YWU3-F1
#
_cell.length_a   1.000
_cell.length_b   1.000
_cell.length_c   1.000
_cell.angle_alpha   90.00
_cell.angle_beta   90.00
_cell.angle_gamma   90.00
#
_symmetry.space_group_name_H-M   'P 1'
#
loop_
_entity.id
_entity.type
_entity.pdbx_description
1 polymer ?
#
loop_
_entity_poly.entity_id
_entity_poly.type
_entity_poly.pdbx_seq_one_letter_code
_entity_poly.pdbx_strand_id
1 'polypeptide(L)'
;MEIPSAERRELFFRDIERGDIVIGRISSIREFGFFMVLFCLRSGVVREIADLEITALCPLRDVPSQSSHGDPLSYYQNGDLIQAAIKDIDRYHEKLSVSLHKSALSPSLANTKLGVISSEDLPVHYR
;
A
#
# COMPACT_ATOMS: atom_id res chain seq x y z
N MET A 1 13.75 19.91 16.09
CA MET A 1 13.14 18.88 16.95
C MET A 1 12.56 17.85 16.01
N GLU A 2 13.05 16.61 16.06
CA GLU A 2 12.42 15.51 15.33
C GLU A 2 11.10 15.19 16.01
N ILE A 3 10.00 15.18 15.25
CA ILE A 3 8.68 14.82 15.77
C ILE A 3 8.76 13.34 16.22
N PRO A 4 8.38 13.00 17.47
CA PRO A 4 8.37 11.62 17.94
C PRO A 4 7.58 10.70 17.01
N SER A 5 8.04 9.45 16.84
CA SER A 5 7.42 8.48 15.92
C SER A 5 5.93 8.26 16.20
N ALA A 6 5.51 8.29 17.48
CA ALA A 6 4.11 8.18 17.87
C ALA A 6 3.24 9.32 17.29
N GLU A 7 3.72 10.56 17.37
CA GLU A 7 3.02 11.73 16.87
C GLU A 7 3.01 11.75 15.33
N ARG A 8 4.10 11.33 14.68
CA ARG A 8 4.13 11.13 13.20
C ARG A 8 3.13 10.07 12.74
N ARG A 9 2.91 9.02 13.53
CA ARG A 9 1.96 7.95 13.24
C ARG A 9 0.51 8.43 13.36
N GLU A 10 0.21 9.21 14.39
CA GLU A 10 -1.09 9.87 14.54
C GLU A 10 -1.37 10.82 13.38
N LEU A 11 -0.39 11.65 13.01
CA LEU A 11 -0.47 12.54 11.84
C LEU A 11 -0.72 11.76 10.55
N PHE A 12 -0.04 10.62 10.37
CA PHE A 12 -0.25 9.76 9.21
C PHE A 12 -1.70 9.24 9.12
N PHE A 13 -2.25 8.67 10.19
CA PHE A 13 -3.63 8.17 10.17
C PHE A 13 -4.68 9.28 10.06
N ARG A 14 -4.36 10.49 10.52
CA ARG A 14 -5.21 11.66 10.35
C ARG A 14 -5.24 12.14 8.89
N ASP A 15 -4.07 12.22 8.27
CA ASP A 15 -3.90 12.84 6.95
C ASP A 15 -4.16 11.87 5.78
N ILE A 16 -4.05 10.55 5.99
CA ILE A 16 -4.28 9.57 4.91
C ILE A 16 -5.77 9.46 4.53
N GLU A 17 -6.02 9.37 3.23
CA GLU A 17 -7.36 9.31 2.66
C GLU A 17 -7.55 8.11 1.73
N ARG A 18 -8.81 7.77 1.46
CA ARG A 18 -9.16 6.72 0.48
C ARG A 18 -8.79 7.20 -0.92
N GLY A 19 -8.16 6.34 -1.69
CA GLY A 19 -7.64 6.63 -3.03
C GLY A 19 -6.20 7.15 -3.07
N ASP A 20 -5.59 7.41 -1.91
CA ASP A 20 -4.15 7.64 -1.81
C ASP A 20 -3.36 6.42 -2.26
N ILE A 21 -2.20 6.65 -2.85
CA ILE A 21 -1.30 5.56 -3.25
C ILE A 21 -0.28 5.33 -2.13
N VAL A 22 -0.08 4.07 -1.78
CA VAL A 22 0.98 3.62 -0.87
C VAL A 22 1.87 2.61 -1.55
N ILE A 23 3.13 2.58 -1.13
CA ILE A 23 4.11 1.59 -1.52
C ILE A 23 4.58 0.88 -0.25
N GLY A 24 4.59 -0.44 -0.32
CA GLY A 24 5.05 -1.29 0.76
C GLY A 24 5.63 -2.59 0.25
N ARG A 25 6.22 -3.35 1.18
CA ARG A 25 6.79 -4.66 0.91
C ARG A 25 5.89 -5.75 1.50
N ILE A 26 5.59 -6.79 0.73
CA ILE A 26 4.82 -7.94 1.24
C ILE A 26 5.59 -8.59 2.39
N SER A 27 4.95 -8.68 3.55
CA SER A 27 5.50 -9.35 4.73
C SER A 27 4.95 -10.77 4.89
N SER A 28 3.70 -11.01 4.49
CA SER A 28 3.07 -12.32 4.59
C SER A 28 1.92 -12.48 3.60
N ILE A 29 1.88 -13.61 2.90
CA ILE A 29 0.74 -14.03 2.08
C ILE A 29 -0.10 -15.06 2.85
N ARG A 30 -1.43 -14.96 2.72
CA ARG A 30 -2.45 -15.81 3.35
C ARG A 30 -3.54 -16.12 2.31
N GLU A 31 -4.38 -17.10 2.57
CA GLU A 31 -5.49 -17.46 1.66
C GLU A 31 -6.48 -16.31 1.42
N PHE A 32 -6.67 -15.44 2.43
CA PHE A 32 -7.58 -14.30 2.35
C PHE A 32 -6.95 -13.03 1.75
N GLY A 33 -5.67 -13.06 1.36
CA GLY A 33 -4.94 -11.88 0.88
C GLY A 33 -3.51 -11.81 1.38
N PHE A 34 -2.86 -10.65 1.26
CA PHE A 34 -1.50 -10.45 1.75
C PHE A 34 -1.38 -9.21 2.62
N PHE A 35 -0.45 -9.30 3.58
CA PHE A 35 -0.02 -8.18 4.40
C PHE A 35 1.24 -7.56 3.81
N MET A 36 1.32 -6.24 3.91
CA MET A 36 2.49 -5.47 3.50
C MET A 36 2.84 -4.43 4.55
N VAL A 37 4.14 -4.18 4.72
CA VAL A 37 4.67 -3.07 5.54
C VAL A 37 4.89 -1.89 4.62
N LEU A 38 4.25 -0.78 4.92
CA LEU A 38 4.33 0.44 4.13
C LEU A 38 5.61 1.20 4.46
N PHE A 39 6.26 1.74 3.44
CA PHE A 39 7.45 2.57 3.62
C PHE A 39 7.37 3.90 2.86
N CYS A 40 6.44 4.03 1.90
CA CYS A 40 6.25 5.27 1.16
C CYS A 40 4.77 5.56 0.92
N LEU A 41 4.37 6.81 1.14
CA LEU A 41 3.06 7.36 0.77
C LEU A 41 3.23 8.28 -0.44
N ARG A 42 2.37 8.14 -1.45
CA ARG A 42 2.35 8.91 -2.69
C ARG A 42 0.96 9.52 -2.88
N SER A 43 0.63 10.52 -2.05
CA SER A 43 -0.59 11.33 -2.18
C SER A 43 -0.23 12.79 -2.40
N GLY A 44 -0.13 13.20 -3.68
CA GLY A 44 0.34 14.53 -4.10
C GLY A 44 1.82 14.80 -3.87
N VAL A 45 2.34 14.50 -2.67
CA VAL A 45 3.75 14.58 -2.28
C VAL A 45 4.22 13.20 -1.82
N VAL A 46 5.45 12.82 -2.19
CA VAL A 46 6.09 11.59 -1.74
C VAL A 46 6.56 11.78 -0.29
N ARG A 47 6.10 10.93 0.62
CA ARG A 47 6.53 10.91 2.02
C ARG A 47 7.10 9.55 2.40
N GLU A 48 8.25 9.57 3.05
CA GLU A 48 8.85 8.42 3.70
C GLU A 48 8.16 8.13 5.04
N ILE A 49 7.73 6.88 5.22
CA ILE A 49 7.00 6.41 6.41
C ILE A 49 7.54 5.07 6.93
N ALA A 50 8.73 4.66 6.48
CA ALA A 50 9.35 3.38 6.85
C ALA A 50 9.52 3.23 8.38
N ASP A 51 9.80 4.33 9.06
CA ASP A 51 10.01 4.39 10.51
C ASP A 51 8.72 4.24 11.33
N LEU A 52 7.55 4.31 10.69
CA LEU A 52 6.25 4.18 11.35
C LEU A 52 5.75 2.74 11.45
N GLU A 53 6.40 1.81 10.75
CA GLU A 53 6.07 0.37 10.72
C GLU A 53 4.59 0.08 10.42
N ILE A 54 3.95 0.92 9.60
CA ILE A 54 2.53 0.78 9.27
C ILE A 54 2.30 -0.48 8.44
N THR A 55 1.37 -1.33 8.87
CA THR A 55 0.93 -2.51 8.11
C THR A 55 -0.38 -2.27 7.39
N ALA A 56 -0.50 -2.79 6.17
CA ALA A 56 -1.74 -2.81 5.41
C ALA A 56 -2.10 -4.23 4.96
N LEU A 57 -3.40 -4.51 4.83
CA LEU A 57 -3.95 -5.74 4.28
C LEU A 57 -4.50 -5.49 2.87
N CYS A 58 -4.05 -6.26 1.89
CA CYS A 58 -4.74 -6.38 0.61
C CYS A 58 -5.54 -7.68 0.62
N PRO A 59 -6.88 -7.63 0.76
CA PRO A 59 -7.68 -8.84 0.74
C PRO A 59 -7.75 -9.43 -0.69
N LEU A 60 -7.96 -10.74 -0.81
CA LEU A 60 -7.98 -11.46 -2.09
C LEU A 60 -8.90 -10.84 -3.14
N ARG A 61 -10.09 -10.39 -2.73
CA ARG A 61 -11.08 -9.70 -3.61
C ARG A 61 -10.54 -8.42 -4.25
N ASP A 62 -9.54 -7.82 -3.62
CA ASP A 62 -8.90 -6.58 -4.04
C ASP A 62 -7.62 -6.81 -4.84
N VAL A 63 -7.31 -8.07 -5.14
CA VAL A 63 -6.26 -8.49 -6.06
C VAL A 63 -6.91 -8.83 -7.42
N PRO A 64 -6.50 -8.17 -8.52
CA PRO A 64 -7.05 -8.48 -9.84
C PRO A 64 -6.63 -9.89 -10.28
N SER A 65 -7.59 -10.66 -10.78
CA SER A 65 -7.34 -11.96 -11.38
C SER A 65 -6.62 -11.79 -12.71
N GLN A 66 -5.42 -12.37 -12.83
CA GLN A 66 -4.63 -12.34 -14.07
C GLN A 66 -5.02 -13.49 -15.03
N SER A 67 -5.75 -14.50 -14.55
CA SER A 67 -6.24 -15.63 -15.37
C SER A 67 -7.60 -16.12 -14.87
N SER A 68 -8.40 -16.71 -15.75
CA SER A 68 -9.75 -17.21 -15.41
C SER A 68 -9.75 -18.43 -14.49
N HIS A 69 -8.61 -19.08 -14.24
CA HIS A 69 -8.55 -20.38 -13.55
C HIS A 69 -7.43 -20.52 -12.50
N GLY A 70 -6.59 -19.49 -12.27
CA GLY A 70 -5.50 -19.54 -11.30
C GLY A 70 -5.80 -18.77 -10.01
N ASP A 71 -5.10 -19.12 -8.93
CA ASP A 71 -5.08 -18.33 -7.69
C ASP A 71 -4.44 -16.96 -7.97
N PRO A 72 -5.16 -15.82 -7.79
CA PRO A 72 -4.62 -14.49 -7.97
C PRO A 72 -3.37 -14.19 -7.13
N LEU A 73 -3.19 -14.87 -6.00
CA LEU A 73 -2.06 -14.65 -5.09
C LEU A 73 -0.77 -15.32 -5.56
N SER A 74 -0.85 -16.30 -6.47
CA SER A 74 0.31 -17.06 -6.97
C SER A 74 1.38 -16.20 -7.66
N TYR A 75 1.03 -15.00 -8.13
CA TYR A 75 1.96 -14.06 -8.74
C TYR A 75 2.81 -13.28 -7.73
N TYR A 76 2.41 -13.27 -6.45
CA TYR A 76 3.04 -12.45 -5.43
C TYR A 76 3.94 -13.29 -4.52
N GLN A 77 5.01 -12.69 -4.04
CA GLN A 77 5.97 -13.30 -3.13
C GLN A 77 6.27 -12.39 -1.94
N ASN A 78 6.64 -12.99 -0.81
CA ASN A 78 7.16 -12.21 0.31
C ASN A 78 8.40 -11.45 -0.12
N GLY A 79 8.48 -10.16 0.20
CA GLY A 79 9.55 -9.29 -0.24
C GLY A 79 9.22 -8.44 -1.47
N ASP A 80 8.16 -8.77 -2.22
CA ASP A 80 7.72 -7.97 -3.37
C ASP A 80 7.34 -6.55 -2.95
N LEU A 81 7.72 -5.60 -3.80
CA LEU A 81 7.33 -4.20 -3.66
C LEU A 81 6.00 -3.99 -4.38
N ILE A 82 5.00 -3.52 -3.64
CA ILE A 82 3.64 -3.35 -4.13
C ILE A 82 3.26 -1.89 -4.06
N GLN A 83 2.77 -1.35 -5.18
CA GLN A 83 2.07 -0.09 -5.22
C GLN A 83 0.56 -0.34 -5.22
N ALA A 84 -0.14 0.15 -4.19
CA ALA A 84 -1.56 -0.10 -3.98
C ALA A 84 -2.30 1.19 -3.61
N ALA A 85 -3.62 1.22 -3.84
CA ALA A 85 -4.48 2.32 -3.43
C ALA A 85 -5.11 2.05 -2.07
N ILE A 86 -5.25 3.05 -1.22
CA ILE A 86 -5.96 2.95 0.06
C ILE A 86 -7.44 2.78 -0.22
N LYS A 87 -7.99 1.65 0.24
CA LYS A 87 -9.42 1.32 0.12
C LYS A 87 -10.19 1.67 1.37
N ASP A 88 -9.65 1.34 2.54
CA ASP A 88 -10.31 1.60 3.81
C ASP A 88 -9.31 1.88 4.93
N ILE A 89 -9.76 2.69 5.90
CA ILE A 89 -8.93 3.20 7.00
C ILE A 89 -9.72 3.04 8.30
N ASP A 90 -9.26 2.15 9.16
CA ASP A 90 -9.71 2.06 10.55
C ASP A 90 -8.71 2.82 11.42
N ARG A 91 -9.06 4.08 11.73
CA ARG A 91 -8.20 4.97 12.55
C ARG A 91 -8.16 4.57 14.02
N TYR A 92 -9.18 3.84 14.50
CA TYR A 92 -9.25 3.46 15.91
C TYR A 92 -8.34 2.26 16.20
N HIS A 93 -8.32 1.28 15.29
CA HIS A 93 -7.44 0.11 15.40
C HIS A 93 -6.14 0.23 14.58
N GLU A 94 -5.92 1.37 13.91
CA GLU A 94 -4.74 1.64 13.08
C GLU A 94 -4.55 0.58 11.97
N LYS A 95 -5.65 0.17 11.35
CA LYS A 95 -5.65 -0.83 10.28
C LYS A 95 -5.93 -0.17 8.94
N LEU A 96 -5.15 -0.55 7.94
CA LEU A 96 -5.36 -0.14 6.56
C LEU A 96 -5.75 -1.33 5.69
N SER A 97 -6.74 -1.11 4.83
CA SER A 97 -7.03 -2.01 3.71
C SER A 97 -6.64 -1.33 2.40
N VAL A 98 -5.92 -2.05 1.55
CA VAL A 98 -5.48 -1.55 0.24
C VAL A 98 -6.07 -2.38 -0.91
N SER A 99 -6.10 -1.80 -2.10
CA SER A 99 -6.59 -2.45 -3.31
C SER A 99 -5.66 -2.24 -4.49
N LEU A 100 -5.61 -3.27 -5.34
CA LEU A 100 -4.89 -3.24 -6.62
C LEU A 100 -5.83 -2.96 -7.80
N HIS A 101 -7.13 -2.76 -7.54
CA HIS A 101 -8.08 -2.31 -8.56
C HIS A 101 -7.97 -0.81 -8.77
N LYS A 102 -7.91 -0.39 -10.04
CA LYS A 102 -7.86 1.04 -10.41
C LYS A 102 -9.09 1.83 -9.97
N SER A 103 -10.23 1.15 -9.75
CA SER A 103 -11.45 1.78 -9.22
C SER A 103 -11.29 2.32 -7.79
N ALA A 104 -10.26 1.88 -7.06
CA ALA A 104 -9.94 2.41 -5.75
C ALA A 104 -9.14 3.72 -5.81
N LEU A 105 -8.57 4.10 -6.97
CA LEU A 105 -7.82 5.34 -7.13
C LEU A 105 -8.73 6.55 -7.25
N SER A 106 -8.23 7.71 -6.83
CA SER A 106 -8.86 8.98 -7.16
C SER A 106 -8.82 9.25 -8.67
N PRO A 107 -9.78 10.01 -9.25
CA PRO A 107 -9.82 10.26 -10.69
C PRO A 107 -8.54 10.86 -11.27
N SER A 108 -7.84 11.70 -10.49
CA SER A 108 -6.56 12.30 -10.89
C SER A 108 -5.42 11.29 -10.99
N LEU A 109 -5.56 10.12 -10.37
CA LEU A 109 -4.53 9.07 -10.30
C LEU A 109 -4.90 7.82 -11.10
N ALA A 110 -6.01 7.80 -11.85
CA ALA A 110 -6.54 6.61 -12.53
C ALA A 110 -5.57 5.91 -13.50
N ASN A 111 -4.60 6.65 -14.06
CA ASN A 111 -3.57 6.10 -14.96
C ASN A 111 -2.36 5.49 -14.22
N THR A 112 -2.33 5.57 -12.89
CA THR A 112 -1.26 4.98 -12.09
C THR A 112 -1.29 3.46 -12.19
N LYS A 113 -0.10 2.85 -12.38
CA LYS A 113 0.06 1.40 -12.35
C LYS A 113 -0.04 0.90 -10.90
N LEU A 114 -0.94 -0.04 -10.64
CA LEU A 114 -1.00 -0.75 -9.36
C LEU A 114 -0.42 -2.17 -9.50
N GLY A 115 0.03 -2.74 -8.40
CA GLY A 115 0.61 -4.08 -8.32
C GLY A 115 2.12 -4.05 -8.07
N VAL A 116 2.79 -5.12 -8.52
CA VAL A 116 4.24 -5.27 -8.34
C VAL A 116 5.00 -4.19 -9.10
N ILE A 117 5.93 -3.54 -8.41
CA ILE A 117 6.85 -2.54 -8.96
C ILE A 117 8.31 -2.96 -8.73
N SER A 118 9.22 -2.41 -9.54
CA SER A 118 10.65 -2.60 -9.37
C SER A 118 11.25 -1.54 -8.44
N SER A 119 12.46 -1.80 -7.92
CA SER A 119 13.23 -0.79 -7.18
C SER A 119 13.54 0.45 -8.03
N GLU A 120 13.59 0.31 -9.36
CA GLU A 120 13.76 1.43 -10.29
C GLU A 120 12.54 2.35 -10.32
N ASP A 121 11.34 1.86 -9.99
CA ASP A 121 10.09 2.64 -9.94
C ASP A 121 9.92 3.44 -8.63
N LEU A 122 10.82 3.21 -7.67
CA LEU A 122 10.83 3.92 -6.39
C LEU A 122 11.31 5.37 -6.56
N PRO A 123 10.88 6.30 -5.68
CA PRO A 123 11.44 7.64 -5.62
C PRO A 123 12.97 7.59 -5.51
N VAL A 124 13.67 8.57 -6.08
CA VAL A 124 15.14 8.58 -6.22
C VAL A 124 15.87 8.33 -4.89
N HIS A 125 15.30 8.76 -3.77
CA HIS A 125 15.85 8.56 -2.43
C HIS A 125 15.84 7.09 -1.93
N TYR A 126 15.16 6.19 -2.64
CA TYR A 126 15.05 4.76 -2.33
C TYR A 126 15.76 3.85 -3.36
N ARG A 127 16.40 4.43 -4.38
CA ARG A 127 17.32 3.71 -5.29
C ARG A 127 18.70 3.65 -4.67
#